data_AF-Q5DGC0-F1
#
_entry.id   AF-Q5DGC0-F1
#
_cell.length_a   1.000
_cell.length_b   1.000
_cell.length_c   1.000
_cell.angle_alpha   90.00
_cell.angle_beta   90.00
_cell.angle_gamma   90.00
#
_symmetry.space_group_name_H-M   'P 1'
#
loop_
_entity.id
_entity.type
_entity.pdbx_description
1 polymer ?
#
loop_
_entity_poly.entity_id
_entity_poly.type
_entity_poly.pdbx_seq_one_letter_code
_entity_poly.pdbx_strand_id
1 'polypeptide(L)'
;MALNKYMHQRNIYKQRKPNFKELAAQFDFFDAVAVKDECGRVMLDFRTPSHLAALSKALLMKDFGLNVNFPSDRLIPTVPLRLNYILWLEDLIKDLKRFSGRINILDIGVGSSCIYPLLGSKKNSWRIFLVLKAISEILL
;
A
#
# COMPACT_ATOMS: atom_id res chain seq x y z
N MET A 1 15.74 -0.57 0.80
CA MET A 1 14.86 0.33 -0.01
C MET A 1 15.33 1.78 0.10
N ALA A 2 16.00 2.33 -0.92
CA ALA A 2 16.33 3.75 -0.98
C ALA A 2 15.92 4.32 -2.34
N LEU A 3 14.61 4.53 -2.51
CA LEU A 3 14.04 5.32 -3.62
C LEU A 3 13.47 6.65 -3.10
N ASN A 4 13.94 7.15 -1.96
CA ASN A 4 13.42 8.39 -1.34
C ASN A 4 13.51 9.60 -2.28
N LYS A 5 14.51 9.64 -3.18
CA LYS A 5 14.65 10.70 -4.20
C LYS A 5 13.41 10.82 -5.09
N TYR A 6 12.82 9.69 -5.48
CA TYR A 6 11.69 9.61 -6.42
C TYR A 6 10.33 9.51 -5.72
N MET A 7 10.28 9.53 -4.39
CA MET A 7 9.00 9.60 -3.68
C MET A 7 8.38 10.98 -3.82
N HIS A 8 7.05 11.00 -3.89
CA HIS A 8 6.26 12.22 -3.87
C HIS A 8 6.57 13.04 -2.62
N GLN A 9 6.62 14.37 -2.72
CA GLN A 9 6.96 15.24 -1.58
C GLN A 9 6.00 15.06 -0.40
N ARG A 10 4.71 14.84 -0.70
CA ARG A 10 3.63 14.60 0.28
C ARG A 10 3.57 13.15 0.79
N ASN A 11 4.51 12.28 0.41
CA ASN A 11 4.54 10.90 0.89
C ASN A 11 5.15 10.82 2.30
N ILE A 12 4.38 10.30 3.27
CA ILE A 12 4.81 10.16 4.67
C ILE A 12 6.10 9.35 4.83
N TYR A 13 6.33 8.37 3.95
CA TYR A 13 7.50 7.49 3.98
C TYR A 13 8.76 8.11 3.36
N LYS A 14 8.64 9.27 2.70
CA LYS A 14 9.80 9.99 2.13
C LYS A 14 10.70 10.54 3.22
N GLN A 15 10.10 11.12 4.24
CA GLN A 15 10.82 11.73 5.37
C GLN A 15 11.01 10.73 6.51
N ARG A 16 9.97 9.94 6.82
CA ARG A 16 9.99 8.99 7.94
C ARG A 16 9.99 7.56 7.42
N LYS A 17 11.15 6.90 7.49
CA LYS A 17 11.23 5.47 7.18
C LYS A 17 10.44 4.65 8.22
N PRO A 18 9.78 3.54 7.83
CA PRO A 18 9.15 2.64 8.78
C PRO A 18 10.14 2.15 9.83
N ASN A 19 9.80 2.31 11.11
CA ASN A 19 10.60 1.79 12.22
C ASN A 19 10.12 0.37 12.54
N PHE A 20 10.89 -0.64 12.13
CA PHE A 20 10.52 -2.05 12.33
C PHE A 20 10.46 -2.45 13.80
N LYS A 21 11.25 -1.81 14.67
CA LYS A 21 11.19 -2.06 16.11
C LYS A 21 9.86 -1.60 16.70
N GLU A 22 9.37 -0.44 16.29
CA GLU A 22 8.03 0.03 16.69
C GLU A 22 6.92 -0.87 16.16
N LEU A 23 7.03 -1.31 14.90
CA LEU A 23 6.00 -2.18 14.29
C LEU A 23 5.95 -3.54 14.96
N ALA A 24 7.10 -4.13 15.30
CA ALA A 24 7.18 -5.38 16.05
C ALA A 24 6.59 -5.25 17.47
N ALA A 25 6.82 -4.12 18.15
CA ALA A 25 6.23 -3.88 19.47
C ALA A 25 4.71 -3.64 19.43
N GLN A 26 4.17 -3.17 18.31
CA GLN A 26 2.74 -2.84 18.18
C GLN A 26 1.90 -4.00 17.61
N PHE A 27 2.50 -4.89 16.83
CA PHE A 27 1.77 -5.91 16.08
C PHE A 27 2.43 -7.28 16.26
N ASP A 28 1.77 -8.18 16.99
CA ASP A 28 2.26 -9.54 17.26
C ASP A 28 2.54 -10.33 15.98
N PHE A 29 1.67 -10.18 14.96
CA PHE A 29 1.85 -10.85 13.67
C PHE A 29 3.10 -10.35 12.91
N PHE A 30 3.58 -9.14 13.21
CA PHE A 30 4.78 -8.60 12.61
C PHE A 30 6.03 -9.09 13.36
N ASP A 31 6.01 -9.11 14.70
CA ASP A 31 7.13 -9.66 15.49
C ASP A 31 7.35 -11.16 15.20
N ALA A 32 6.27 -11.92 15.01
CA ALA A 32 6.33 -13.35 14.71
C ALA A 32 7.10 -13.69 13.41
N VAL A 33 7.14 -12.77 12.44
CA VAL A 33 7.86 -12.97 11.17
C VAL A 33 9.16 -12.19 11.10
N ALA A 34 9.41 -11.26 12.03
CA ALA A 34 10.57 -10.39 11.94
C ALA A 34 11.84 -11.12 12.40
N VAL A 35 12.94 -10.88 11.68
CA VAL A 35 14.25 -11.45 12.03
C VAL A 35 14.96 -10.50 12.98
N LYS A 36 15.48 -11.00 14.09
CA LYS A 36 16.28 -10.22 15.05
C LYS A 36 17.75 -10.56 14.83
N ASP A 37 18.55 -9.53 14.56
CA ASP A 37 20.01 -9.65 14.48
C ASP A 37 20.62 -9.84 15.88
N GLU A 38 21.88 -10.25 15.97
CA GLU A 38 22.62 -10.45 17.25
C GLU A 38 22.64 -9.17 18.10
N CYS A 39 22.60 -8.01 17.46
CA CYS A 39 22.49 -6.69 18.10
C CYS A 39 21.05 -6.31 18.51
N GLY A 40 20.06 -7.20 18.39
CA GLY A 40 18.65 -6.95 18.69
C GLY A 40 17.95 -6.02 17.69
N ARG A 41 18.52 -5.79 16.50
CA ARG A 41 17.88 -4.99 15.45
C ARG A 41 16.85 -5.85 14.71
N VAL A 42 15.64 -5.31 14.57
CA VAL A 42 14.56 -5.94 13.81
C VAL A 42 14.78 -5.70 12.33
N MET A 43 14.89 -6.79 11.56
CA MET A 43 15.11 -6.83 10.13
C MET A 43 14.00 -7.64 9.45
N LEU A 44 13.81 -7.39 8.16
CA LEU A 44 12.88 -8.12 7.32
C LEU A 44 13.60 -8.63 6.09
N ASP A 45 13.29 -9.86 5.69
CA ASP A 45 13.62 -10.35 4.37
C ASP A 45 12.56 -9.92 3.35
N PHE A 46 12.93 -8.98 2.48
CA PHE A 46 12.06 -8.50 1.40
C PHE A 46 11.87 -9.51 0.26
N ARG A 47 12.56 -10.65 0.27
CA ARG A 47 12.36 -11.74 -0.69
C ARG A 47 11.24 -12.69 -0.25
N THR A 48 10.94 -12.72 1.04
CA THR A 48 9.94 -13.63 1.59
C THR A 48 8.54 -12.97 1.56
N PRO A 49 7.55 -13.56 0.88
CA PRO A 49 6.20 -13.00 0.80
C PRO A 49 5.54 -12.76 2.16
N SER A 50 5.72 -13.65 3.14
CA SER A 50 5.13 -13.49 4.49
C SER A 50 5.59 -12.20 5.18
N HIS A 51 6.88 -11.85 5.04
CA HIS A 51 7.46 -10.66 5.63
C HIS A 51 6.95 -9.39 4.95
N LEU A 52 6.83 -9.42 3.61
CA LEU A 52 6.23 -8.34 2.84
C LEU A 52 4.76 -8.13 3.21
N ALA A 53 3.98 -9.20 3.34
CA ALA A 53 2.57 -9.15 3.70
C ALA A 53 2.37 -8.55 5.10
N ALA A 54 3.16 -9.00 6.07
CA ALA A 54 3.14 -8.47 7.43
C ALA A 54 3.51 -6.99 7.45
N LEU A 55 4.56 -6.57 6.73
CA LEU A 55 4.94 -5.18 6.63
C LEU A 55 3.83 -4.32 6.00
N SER A 56 3.29 -4.73 4.86
CA SER A 56 2.23 -3.97 4.20
C SER A 56 0.97 -3.89 5.04
N LYS A 57 0.60 -4.97 5.75
CA LYS A 57 -0.52 -4.97 6.69
C LYS A 57 -0.28 -4.03 7.86
N ALA A 58 0.89 -4.10 8.50
CA ALA A 58 1.23 -3.25 9.63
C ALA A 58 1.23 -1.76 9.26
N LEU A 59 1.77 -1.41 8.07
CA LEU A 59 1.73 -0.03 7.57
C LEU A 59 0.31 0.46 7.28
N LEU A 60 -0.53 -0.37 6.64
CA LEU A 60 -1.92 -0.03 6.37
C LEU A 60 -2.74 0.15 7.66
N MET A 61 -2.51 -0.70 8.66
CA MET A 61 -3.18 -0.59 9.94
C MET A 61 -2.74 0.65 10.71
N LYS A 62 -1.42 0.89 10.83
CA LYS A 62 -0.86 2.01 11.60
C LYS A 62 -1.19 3.37 10.98
N ASP A 63 -0.96 3.53 9.68
CA ASP A 63 -0.98 4.86 9.04
C ASP A 63 -2.33 5.17 8.38
N PHE A 64 -3.13 4.16 8.03
CA PHE A 64 -4.40 4.33 7.32
C PHE A 64 -5.60 3.69 8.03
N GLY A 65 -5.40 2.96 9.13
CA GLY A 65 -6.48 2.26 9.83
C GLY A 65 -7.17 1.19 8.98
N LEU A 66 -6.44 0.60 8.02
CA LEU A 66 -6.94 -0.42 7.10
C LEU A 66 -6.39 -1.80 7.49
N ASN A 67 -7.26 -2.71 7.92
CA ASN A 67 -6.91 -4.09 8.21
C ASN A 67 -7.12 -4.96 6.96
N VAL A 68 -6.04 -5.31 6.28
CA VAL A 68 -6.06 -6.06 5.02
C VAL A 68 -5.23 -7.33 5.19
N ASN A 69 -5.79 -8.45 4.74
CA ASN A 69 -5.06 -9.72 4.65
C ASN A 69 -4.62 -9.93 3.19
N PHE A 70 -3.37 -10.34 3.01
CA PHE A 70 -2.81 -10.63 1.69
C PHE A 70 -2.66 -12.14 1.53
N PRO A 71 -3.20 -12.73 0.45
CA PRO A 71 -2.99 -14.14 0.18
C PRO A 71 -1.57 -14.37 -0.36
N SER A 72 -0.96 -15.50 0.00
CA SER A 72 0.46 -15.79 -0.28
C SER A 72 0.75 -16.12 -1.74
N ASP A 73 -0.27 -16.49 -2.52
CA ASP A 73 -0.20 -16.85 -3.94
C ASP A 73 -0.25 -15.63 -4.89
N ARG A 74 -0.44 -14.42 -4.34
CA ARG A 74 -0.59 -13.19 -5.14
C ARG A 74 0.45 -12.14 -4.81
N LEU A 75 0.54 -11.15 -5.70
CA LEU A 75 1.43 -10.01 -5.53
C LEU A 75 1.05 -9.21 -4.28
N ILE A 76 2.03 -9.03 -3.40
CA ILE A 76 1.90 -8.17 -2.22
C ILE A 76 2.36 -6.75 -2.60
N PRO A 77 1.48 -5.73 -2.49
CA PRO A 77 1.85 -4.38 -2.86
C PRO A 77 2.77 -3.76 -1.80
N THR A 78 3.73 -2.94 -2.24
CA THR A 78 4.52 -2.08 -1.35
C THR A 78 3.78 -0.75 -1.12
N VAL A 79 3.26 -0.56 0.08
CA VAL A 79 2.43 0.61 0.45
C VAL A 79 3.05 1.96 0.04
N PRO A 80 4.37 2.22 0.30
CA PRO A 80 4.95 3.52 -0.04
C PRO A 80 4.91 3.85 -1.53
N LEU A 81 5.10 2.86 -2.40
CA LEU A 81 5.09 3.05 -3.85
C LEU A 81 3.66 3.27 -4.36
N ARG A 82 2.68 2.54 -3.81
CA ARG A 82 1.27 2.72 -4.19
C ARG A 82 0.73 4.08 -3.75
N LEU A 83 1.16 4.56 -2.57
CA LEU A 83 0.83 5.90 -2.10
C LEU A 83 1.40 7.01 -3.00
N ASN A 84 2.60 6.83 -3.56
CA ASN A 84 3.13 7.81 -4.53
C ASN A 84 2.19 8.02 -5.71
N TYR A 85 1.61 6.93 -6.24
CA TYR A 85 0.71 7.04 -7.37
C TYR A 85 -0.60 7.75 -6.99
N ILE A 86 -1.18 7.43 -5.83
CA ILE A 86 -2.36 8.15 -5.32
C ILE A 86 -2.09 9.65 -5.20
N LEU A 87 -0.94 10.05 -4.63
CA LEU A 87 -0.58 11.45 -4.50
C LEU A 87 -0.40 12.13 -5.85
N TRP A 88 0.21 11.45 -6.82
CA TRP A 88 0.34 11.98 -8.18
C TRP A 88 -1.02 12.16 -8.86
N LEU A 89 -1.96 11.24 -8.67
CA LEU A 89 -3.34 11.38 -9.17
C LEU A 89 -4.05 12.58 -8.53
N GLU A 90 -3.82 12.85 -7.23
CA GLU A 90 -4.38 14.03 -6.58
C GLU A 90 -3.92 15.34 -7.24
N ASP A 91 -2.63 15.44 -7.57
CA ASP A 91 -2.09 16.63 -8.22
C ASP A 91 -2.68 16.79 -9.63
N LEU A 92 -2.77 15.69 -10.38
CA LEU A 92 -3.40 15.69 -11.71
C LEU A 92 -4.87 16.15 -11.65
N ILE A 93 -5.65 15.61 -10.72
CA ILE A 93 -7.07 15.98 -10.56
C ILE A 93 -7.21 17.46 -10.17
N LYS A 94 -6.33 17.96 -9.31
CA LYS A 94 -6.31 19.36 -8.89
C LYS A 94 -5.98 20.30 -10.07
N ASP A 95 -4.99 19.93 -10.88
CA ASP A 95 -4.56 20.73 -12.02
C ASP A 95 -5.60 20.79 -13.14
N LEU A 96 -6.41 19.74 -13.29
CA LEU A 96 -7.48 19.70 -14.28
C LEU A 96 -8.61 20.71 -14.00
N LYS A 97 -8.69 21.31 -12.80
CA LYS A 97 -9.64 22.38 -12.35
C LYS A 97 -11.12 22.20 -12.73
N ARG A 98 -11.51 21.04 -13.25
CA ARG A 98 -12.82 20.73 -13.84
C ARG A 98 -13.72 19.91 -12.93
N PHE A 99 -13.18 19.40 -11.83
CA PHE A 99 -13.91 18.53 -10.91
C PHE A 99 -14.25 19.28 -9.63
N SER A 100 -15.43 19.89 -9.59
CA SER A 100 -16.03 20.46 -8.37
C SER A 100 -16.92 19.45 -7.62
N GLY A 101 -17.03 18.22 -8.14
CA GLY A 101 -17.89 17.17 -7.62
C GLY A 101 -17.15 15.93 -7.12
N ARG A 102 -17.92 14.89 -6.82
CA ARG A 102 -17.39 13.61 -6.36
C ARG A 102 -16.50 12.97 -7.44
N ILE A 103 -15.26 12.65 -7.09
CA ILE A 103 -14.33 11.97 -7.98
C ILE A 103 -14.71 10.48 -8.08
N ASN A 104 -14.97 10.03 -9.31
CA ASN A 104 -15.18 8.64 -9.67
C ASN A 104 -13.94 8.12 -10.41
N ILE A 105 -13.36 7.01 -9.95
CA ILE A 105 -12.17 6.41 -10.54
C ILE A 105 -12.50 4.97 -10.94
N LEU A 106 -11.97 4.53 -12.07
CA LEU A 106 -12.00 3.13 -12.50
C LEU A 106 -10.60 2.54 -12.30
N ASP A 107 -10.46 1.53 -11.42
CA ASP A 107 -9.22 0.79 -11.25
C ASP A 107 -9.28 -0.53 -12.02
N ILE A 108 -8.44 -0.66 -13.06
CA ILE A 108 -8.40 -1.82 -13.95
C ILE A 108 -7.23 -2.72 -13.56
N GLY A 109 -7.52 -3.98 -13.24
CA GLY A 109 -6.51 -4.92 -12.77
C GLY A 109 -6.17 -4.70 -11.30
N VAL A 110 -7.20 -4.45 -10.48
CA VAL A 110 -7.09 -4.07 -9.06
C VAL A 110 -6.32 -5.07 -8.17
N GLY A 111 -6.20 -6.33 -8.63
CA GLY A 111 -5.50 -7.40 -7.92
C GLY A 111 -6.21 -7.82 -6.62
N SER A 112 -5.62 -8.77 -5.90
CA SER A 112 -6.19 -9.28 -4.64
C SER A 112 -6.14 -8.29 -3.48
N SER A 113 -5.24 -7.31 -3.54
CA SER A 113 -5.02 -6.33 -2.47
C SER A 113 -6.01 -5.18 -2.47
N CYS A 114 -6.63 -4.88 -3.61
CA CYS A 114 -7.42 -3.66 -3.81
C CYS A 114 -6.73 -2.38 -3.31
N ILE A 115 -5.39 -2.30 -3.44
CA ILE A 115 -4.59 -1.30 -2.71
C ILE A 115 -4.91 0.14 -3.09
N TYR A 116 -5.13 0.44 -4.38
CA TYR A 116 -5.50 1.78 -4.81
C TYR A 116 -6.92 2.17 -4.38
N PRO A 117 -7.94 1.30 -4.54
CA PRO A 117 -9.27 1.55 -4.00
C PRO A 117 -9.26 1.82 -2.51
N LEU A 118 -8.57 0.97 -1.73
CA LEU A 118 -8.53 1.10 -0.29
C LEU A 118 -7.86 2.41 0.14
N LEU A 119 -6.69 2.72 -0.42
CA LEU A 119 -5.99 3.96 -0.11
C LEU A 119 -6.76 5.20 -0.58
N GLY A 120 -7.23 5.21 -1.83
CA GLY A 120 -7.94 6.35 -2.41
C GLY A 120 -9.28 6.62 -1.74
N SER A 121 -10.06 5.58 -1.42
CA SER A 121 -11.31 5.76 -0.67
C SER A 121 -11.04 6.20 0.76
N LYS A 122 -10.05 5.63 1.46
CA LYS A 122 -9.75 6.02 2.84
C LYS A 122 -9.18 7.43 2.95
N LYS A 123 -8.24 7.78 2.08
CA LYS A 123 -7.50 9.05 2.14
C LYS A 123 -8.27 10.20 1.49
N ASN A 124 -8.98 9.96 0.40
CA ASN A 124 -9.56 11.00 -0.45
C ASN A 124 -11.09 10.93 -0.57
N SER A 125 -11.74 9.95 0.06
CA SER A 125 -13.18 9.71 -0.11
C SER A 125 -13.61 9.52 -1.57
N TRP A 126 -12.69 9.08 -2.42
CA TRP A 126 -12.97 8.78 -3.82
C TRP A 126 -13.92 7.58 -3.93
N ARG A 127 -14.83 7.65 -4.89
CA ARG A 127 -15.65 6.50 -5.29
C ARG A 127 -14.87 5.73 -6.36
N ILE A 128 -14.49 4.50 -6.05
CA ILE A 128 -13.62 3.71 -6.92
C ILE A 128 -14.38 2.48 -7.38
N PHE A 129 -14.55 2.36 -8.70
CA PHE A 129 -15.12 1.20 -9.37
C PHE A 129 -13.99 0.22 -9.68
N LEU A 130 -14.24 -1.05 -9.41
CA LEU A 130 -13.24 -2.11 -9.50
C LEU A 130 -13.46 -2.92 -10.77
N VAL A 131 -12.43 -3.07 -11.57
CA VAL A 131 -12.39 -4.06 -12.63
C VAL A 131 -11.29 -5.06 -12.27
N LEU A 132 -11.71 -6.20 -11.73
CA LEU A 132 -10.85 -7.38 -11.66
C LEU A 132 -10.56 -7.82 -13.09
N LYS A 133 -9.36 -8.35 -13.32
CA LYS A 133 -8.91 -8.76 -14.67
C LYS A 133 -10.03 -9.54 -15.36
N ALA A 134 -10.36 -9.07 -16.56
CA ALA A 134 -11.52 -9.44 -17.35
C ALA A 134 -11.07 -10.09 -18.67
N ILE A 135 -11.96 -10.90 -19.27
CA ILE A 135 -12.00 -11.28 -20.70
C ILE A 135 -10.91 -12.27 -21.18
N SER A 136 -10.75 -13.41 -20.51
CA SER A 136 -10.21 -14.63 -21.15
C SER A 136 -11.04 -15.89 -20.92
N GLU A 137 -12.12 -15.81 -20.13
CA GLU A 137 -13.01 -16.95 -19.82
C GLU A 137 -14.46 -16.76 -20.31
N ILE A 138 -14.73 -15.74 -21.13
CA ILE A 138 -16.04 -15.50 -21.77
C ILE A 138 -16.02 -15.92 -23.26
N LEU A 139 -14.91 -16.48 -23.75
CA LEU A 139 -14.72 -16.93 -25.13
C LEU A 139 -14.16 -18.36 -25.20
N LEU A 140 -14.68 -19.26 -24.36
CA LEU A 140 -14.68 -20.71 -24.57
C LEU A 140 -16.07 -21.25 -24.29
#